data_AF-A0A330LL46-F1
#
_entry.id   AF-A0A330LL46-F1
#
_cell.length_a   1.000
_cell.length_b   1.000
_cell.length_c   1.000
_cell.angle_alpha   90.00
_cell.angle_beta   90.00
_cell.angle_gamma   90.00
#
_symmetry.space_group_name_H-M   'P 1'
#
loop_
_entity.id
_entity.type
_entity.pdbx_description
1 polymer ?
#
loop_
_entity_poly.entity_id
_entity_poly.type
_entity_poly.pdbx_seq_one_letter_code
_entity_poly.pdbx_strand_id
1 'polypeptide(L)' 'MSYLGLVPSEHSSGGSRKLGSITKCGNSRARRLLVEGAHTYRFAANISKELQLRQEYLGKTIVADLNGKRM' A
#
# COMPACT_ATOMS: atom_id res chain seq x y z
N MET A 1 20.25 -5.52 2.86
CA MET A 1 20.19 -4.76 1.59
C MET A 1 18.76 -4.68 1.11
N SER A 2 18.31 -3.53 0.59
CA SER A 2 17.13 -3.49 -0.27
C SER A 2 17.56 -3.39 -1.73
N TYR A 3 16.90 -4.15 -2.61
CA TYR A 3 17.24 -4.26 -4.02
C TYR A 3 17.23 -2.90 -4.75
N LEU A 4 16.31 -2.02 -4.35
CA LEU A 4 16.12 -0.69 -4.96
C LEU A 4 16.87 0.43 -4.22
N GLY A 5 17.59 0.11 -3.14
CA GLY A 5 18.19 1.09 -2.23
C GLY A 5 17.16 1.89 -1.41
N LEU A 6 15.88 1.48 -1.42
CA LEU A 6 14.80 2.10 -0.65
C LEU A 6 14.59 1.34 0.65
N VAL A 7 14.75 2.02 1.78
CA VAL A 7 14.64 1.50 3.15
C VAL A 7 13.91 2.55 4.00
N PRO A 8 12.90 2.17 4.80
CA PRO A 8 12.25 3.08 5.75
C PRO A 8 13.17 3.39 6.93
N SER A 9 13.05 4.58 7.51
CA SER A 9 13.61 4.83 8.84
C SER A 9 12.85 3.99 9.87
N GLU A 10 13.56 3.49 10.89
CA GLU A 10 12.97 2.66 11.92
C GLU A 10 13.42 3.17 13.30
N HIS A 11 12.45 3.33 14.19
CA HIS A 11 12.67 3.59 15.60
C HIS A 11 11.98 2.50 16.41
N SER A 12 12.79 1.61 16.99
CA SER A 12 12.33 0.44 17.72
C SER A 12 12.90 0.44 19.13
N SER A 13 12.05 0.24 20.13
CA SER A 13 12.43 0.17 21.54
C SER A 13 11.46 -0.72 22.32
N GLY A 14 11.98 -1.53 23.26
CA GLY A 14 11.16 -2.28 24.21
C GLY A 14 10.01 -3.11 23.60
N GLY A 15 10.20 -3.67 22.40
CA GLY A 15 9.17 -4.45 21.69
C GLY A 15 8.20 -3.64 20.80
N SER A 16 8.24 -2.31 20.86
CA SER A 16 7.53 -1.43 19.93
C SER A 16 8.40 -1.13 18.70
N ARG A 17 7.81 -1.23 17.51
CA ARG A 17 8.45 -0.87 16.23
C ARG A 17 7.68 0.24 15.54
N LYS A 18 8.35 1.34 15.22
CA LYS A 18 7.78 2.45 14.43
C LYS A 18 8.60 2.65 13.16
N LEU A 19 7.94 2.47 12.02
CA LEU A 19 8.50 2.81 10.71
C LEU A 19 8.17 4.25 10.36
N GLY A 20 9.15 4.96 9.81
CA GLY A 20 9.04 6.34 9.33
C GLY A 20 9.26 6.45 7.82
N SER A 21 9.82 7.58 7.40
CA SER A 21 9.99 7.93 5.98
C SER A 21 10.94 6.97 5.25
N ILE A 22 10.66 6.69 3.98
CA ILE A 22 11.59 6.00 3.07
C ILE A 22 12.77 6.93 2.73
N THR A 23 13.98 6.38 2.72
CA THR A 23 15.19 7.12 2.32
C THR A 23 15.04 7.81 0.97
N LYS A 24 15.69 8.97 0.84
CA LYS A 24 15.79 9.70 -0.44
C LYS A 24 16.90 9.14 -1.33
N CYS A 25 17.82 8.36 -0.76
CA CYS A 25 18.91 7.69 -1.47
C CYS A 25 18.38 6.44 -2.20
N GLY A 26 19.09 6.01 -3.25
CA GLY A 26 18.67 4.88 -4.08
C GLY A 26 17.82 5.29 -5.28
N ASN A 27 16.96 4.39 -5.77
CA ASN A 27 16.21 4.62 -7.01
C ASN A 27 15.04 5.60 -6.80
N SER A 28 15.24 6.86 -7.22
CA SER A 28 14.25 7.93 -7.11
C SER A 28 12.95 7.66 -7.87
N ARG A 29 13.03 7.01 -9.04
CA ARG A 29 11.86 6.63 -9.84
C ARG A 29 11.03 5.58 -9.14
N ALA A 30 11.67 4.54 -8.61
CA ALA A 30 10.99 3.51 -7.83
C ALA A 30 10.33 4.09 -6.58
N ARG A 31 11.00 5.01 -5.88
CA ARG A 31 10.41 5.72 -4.73
C ARG A 31 9.16 6.48 -5.11
N ARG A 32 9.20 7.23 -6.22
CA ARG A 32 8.03 7.96 -6.72
C ARG A 32 6.87 7.00 -6.99
N LEU A 33 7.11 5.91 -7.72
CA LEU A 33 6.07 4.92 -8.02
C LEU A 33 5.44 4.30 -6.76
N LEU A 34 6.24 3.99 -5.74
CA LEU A 34 5.74 3.48 -4.47
C LEU A 34 4.85 4.50 -3.74
N VAL A 35 5.28 5.77 -3.71
CA VAL A 35 4.52 6.84 -3.06
C VAL A 35 3.21 7.11 -3.80
N GLU A 36 3.23 7.21 -5.12
CA GLU A 36 2.03 7.38 -5.93
C GLU A 36 1.08 6.19 -5.77
N GLY A 37 1.59 4.96 -5.86
CA GLY A 37 0.79 3.75 -5.65
C GLY A 37 0.13 3.72 -4.27
N ALA A 38 0.88 3.98 -3.20
CA ALA A 38 0.32 4.08 -1.86
C ALA A 38 -0.76 5.18 -1.76
N HIS A 39 -0.56 6.33 -2.40
CA HIS A 39 -1.54 7.42 -2.40
C HIS A 39 -2.83 7.05 -3.15
N THR A 40 -2.74 6.30 -4.25
CA THR A 40 -3.95 5.85 -4.99
C THR A 40 -4.86 4.94 -4.16
N TYR A 41 -4.31 4.16 -3.24
CA TYR A 41 -5.07 3.29 -2.33
C TYR A 41 -5.45 3.97 -1.00
N ARG A 42 -5.18 5.26 -0.84
CA ARG A 42 -5.54 6.00 0.39
C ARG A 42 -7.05 6.09 0.59
N PHE A 43 -7.82 6.01 -0.48
CA PHE A 43 -9.28 6.11 -0.45
C PHE A 43 -9.92 4.83 -1.01
N ALA A 44 -11.14 4.54 -0.57
CA ALA A 44 -11.91 3.42 -1.11
C ALA A 44 -12.09 3.58 -2.63
N ALA A 45 -11.88 2.50 -3.36
CA ALA A 45 -12.00 2.49 -4.80
C ALA A 45 -13.44 2.84 -5.22
N ASN A 46 -13.58 3.79 -6.16
CA ASN A 46 -14.86 4.06 -6.77
C ASN A 46 -15.12 3.01 -7.87
N ILE A 47 -15.76 1.91 -7.49
CA ILE A 47 -16.03 0.77 -8.37
C ILE A 47 -17.34 1.00 -9.11
N SER A 48 -17.30 1.04 -10.43
CA SER A 48 -18.50 1.13 -11.28
C SER A 48 -19.40 -0.10 -11.12
N LYS A 49 -20.69 0.04 -11.42
CA LYS A 49 -21.67 -1.05 -11.30
C LYS A 49 -21.25 -2.31 -12.07
N GLU A 50 -20.67 -2.14 -13.26
CA GLU A 50 -20.17 -3.26 -14.06
C GLU A 50 -19.03 -4.01 -13.38
N LEU A 51 -18.10 -3.28 -12.75
CA LEU A 51 -17.00 -3.91 -12.00
C LEU A 51 -17.49 -4.58 -10.71
N GLN A 52 -18.54 -4.06 -10.07
CA GLN A 52 -19.16 -4.71 -8.91
C GLN A 52 -19.78 -6.06 -9.30
N LEU A 53 -20.55 -6.10 -10.40
CA LEU A 53 -21.13 -7.33 -10.94
C LEU A 53 -20.05 -8.37 -11.26
N ARG A 54 -18.94 -7.95 -11.86
CA ARG A 54 -17.77 -8.82 -12.11
C ARG A 54 -17.10 -9.32 -10.84
N GLN A 55 -17.33 -8.72 -9.68
CA GLN A 55 -16.73 -9.15 -8.41
C GLN A 55 -17.69 -10.03 -7.58
N GLU A 56 -18.92 -10.26 -8.03
CA GLU A 56 -19.91 -11.05 -7.27
C GLU A 56 -19.51 -12.50 -7.03
N TYR A 57 -18.73 -13.09 -7.95
CA TYR A 57 -18.20 -14.45 -7.76
C TYR A 57 -17.02 -14.52 -6.80
N LEU A 58 -16.43 -13.38 -6.42
CA LEU A 58 -15.33 -13.33 -5.47
C LEU A 58 -15.87 -13.40 -4.04
N GLY A 59 -15.17 -14.14 -3.18
CA GLY A 59 -15.50 -14.19 -1.75
C GLY A 59 -15.48 -12.80 -1.12
N LYS A 60 -16.45 -12.52 -0.24
CA LYS A 60 -16.60 -11.21 0.44
C LYS A 60 -15.32 -10.73 1.15
N THR A 61 -14.49 -11.67 1.62
CA THR A 61 -13.18 -11.40 2.22
C THR A 61 -12.23 -10.71 1.24
N ILE A 62 -12.14 -11.22 0.01
CA ILE A 62 -11.24 -10.71 -1.03
C ILE A 62 -11.70 -9.31 -1.46
N VAL A 63 -13.02 -9.14 -1.67
CA VAL A 63 -13.60 -7.86 -2.05
C VAL A 63 -13.43 -6.81 -0.94
N ALA A 64 -13.52 -7.19 0.34
CA ALA A 64 -13.30 -6.27 1.46
C ALA A 64 -11.85 -5.77 1.54
N ASP A 65 -10.87 -6.66 1.28
CA ASP A 65 -9.45 -6.30 1.29
C ASP A 65 -9.11 -5.38 0.10
N LEU A 66 -9.64 -5.67 -1.10
CA LEU A 66 -9.46 -4.82 -2.29
C LEU A 66 -10.04 -3.39 -2.12
N ASN A 67 -11.09 -3.26 -1.30
CA ASN A 67 -11.74 -1.98 -1.04
C ASN A 67 -11.14 -1.21 0.14
N GLY A 68 -10.03 -1.69 0.72
CA GLY A 68 -9.38 -1.02 1.84
C GLY A 68 -10.23 -0.96 3.12
N LYS A 69 -11.27 -1.80 3.24
CA LYS A 69 -12.19 -1.79 4.39
C LYS A 69 -11.59 -2.40 5.67
N ARG A 70 -10.37 -2.93 5.61
CA ARG A 70 -9.64 -3.55 6.74
C ARG A 70 -8.21 -3.03 6.94
N MET A 71 -7.78 -2.01 6.20
CA MET A 71 -6.51 -1.31 6.49
C MET A 71 -6.72 -0.25 7.57
#